data_AF-A0AAE7AIH4-F1
#
_entry.id   AF-A0AAE7AIH4-F1
#
_cell.length_a   1.000
_cell.length_b   1.000
_cell.length_c   1.000
_cell.angle_alpha   90.00
_cell.angle_beta   90.00
_cell.angle_gamma   90.00
#
_symmetry.space_group_name_H-M   'P 1'
#
loop_
_entity.id
_entity.type
_entity.pdbx_description
1 polymer ?
#
loop_
_entity_poly.entity_id
_entity_poly.type
_entity_poly.pdbx_seq_one_letter_code
_entity_poly.pdbx_strand_id
1 'polypeptide(L)'
;MNAIADTSAAHPLGRVFGLSNEEYHAGPGVSKSQLDQIAESPATYIWAKNAPVDEEKLKAFDMGSAIHCLLLEPDEFKDRFIIAPPFNRRTNAGKAEEAEFLASCAELGKTVMDAEEGRKLYLMRDSVMAHPDARWLLEQEGHSEASFYWIDPQTQELCRIRPDRHLSNHPIMIDVKSVDDMGRFERHVEDFRYHVQDAMYSEGFHRVMGEEPEFVFLAVSTSVNCGRYPVRVRPLTDDWKDAGKDLFRRDLHRFHDCRVNNDWHDFKPLQRPAWATRKAA
;
A
#
# COMPACT_ATOMS: atom_id res chain seq x y z
N MET A 1 -32.90 15.86 12.56
CA MET A 1 -33.04 15.99 11.10
C MET A 1 -32.29 14.82 10.49
N ASN A 2 -33.03 13.83 10.02
CA ASN A 2 -32.47 12.58 9.48
C ASN A 2 -32.01 12.82 8.05
N ALA A 3 -30.71 12.79 7.81
CA ALA A 3 -30.18 12.49 6.48
C ALA A 3 -29.94 10.98 6.44
N ILE A 4 -30.96 10.24 5.98
CA ILE A 4 -30.77 8.90 5.47
C ILE A 4 -29.94 9.10 4.19
N ALA A 5 -28.69 8.66 4.21
CA ALA A 5 -27.87 8.67 3.01
C ALA A 5 -28.51 7.71 2.00
N ASP A 6 -29.05 8.29 0.94
CA ASP A 6 -29.43 7.61 -0.28
C ASP A 6 -28.15 7.02 -0.91
N THR A 7 -27.88 5.74 -0.69
CA THR A 7 -26.77 5.01 -1.30
C THR A 7 -27.21 4.36 -2.61
N SER A 8 -27.71 5.17 -3.55
CA SER A 8 -28.05 4.74 -4.92
C SER A 8 -27.00 5.12 -5.96
N ALA A 9 -25.75 5.37 -5.56
CA ALA A 9 -24.63 5.18 -6.47
C ALA A 9 -24.38 3.66 -6.55
N ALA A 10 -24.80 3.03 -7.65
CA ALA A 10 -24.50 1.63 -7.92
C ALA A 10 -22.98 1.41 -7.86
N HIS A 11 -22.49 0.95 -6.72
CA HIS A 11 -21.08 0.65 -6.56
C HIS A 11 -20.76 -0.59 -7.39
N PRO A 12 -19.73 -0.56 -8.23
CA PRO A 12 -19.45 -1.68 -9.13
C PRO A 12 -19.05 -2.89 -8.28
N LEU A 13 -19.90 -3.91 -8.24
CA LEU A 13 -19.49 -5.22 -7.75
C LEU A 13 -18.59 -5.88 -8.79
N GLY A 14 -17.64 -6.68 -8.33
CA GLY A 14 -16.70 -7.38 -9.18
C GLY A 14 -15.42 -6.58 -9.42
N ARG A 15 -14.80 -6.80 -10.57
CA ARG A 15 -13.50 -6.24 -10.94
C ARG A 15 -13.68 -4.95 -11.74
N VAL A 16 -12.93 -3.93 -11.36
CA VAL A 16 -12.98 -2.58 -11.92
C VAL A 16 -11.59 -2.13 -12.35
N PHE A 17 -11.48 -1.65 -13.58
CA PHE A 17 -10.22 -1.19 -14.17
C PHE A 17 -10.21 0.34 -14.31
N GLY A 18 -9.01 0.92 -14.32
CA GLY A 18 -8.80 2.32 -14.67
C GLY A 18 -9.29 3.35 -13.65
N LEU A 19 -9.64 2.92 -12.44
CA LEU A 19 -9.90 3.85 -11.33
C LEU A 19 -8.59 4.50 -10.91
N SER A 20 -8.55 5.84 -10.92
CA SER A 20 -7.40 6.58 -10.39
C SER A 20 -7.17 6.27 -8.92
N ASN A 21 -5.98 6.60 -8.41
CA ASN A 21 -5.67 6.41 -7.00
C ASN A 21 -6.61 7.22 -6.09
N GLU A 22 -6.91 8.46 -6.49
CA GLU A 22 -7.83 9.34 -5.78
C GLU A 22 -9.26 8.77 -5.75
N GLU A 23 -9.80 8.36 -6.90
CA GLU A 23 -11.16 7.78 -6.99
C GLU A 23 -11.30 6.52 -6.15
N TYR A 24 -10.27 5.67 -6.14
CA TYR A 24 -10.27 4.52 -5.26
C TYR A 24 -10.26 4.92 -3.81
N HIS A 25 -9.31 5.74 -3.35
CA HIS A 25 -9.23 6.10 -1.94
C HIS A 25 -10.48 6.84 -1.44
N ALA A 26 -11.09 7.70 -2.25
CA ALA A 26 -12.37 8.36 -1.98
C ALA A 26 -13.58 7.43 -2.14
N GLY A 27 -13.39 6.28 -2.79
CA GLY A 27 -14.43 5.32 -3.12
C GLY A 27 -15.08 4.64 -1.91
N PRO A 28 -16.28 4.08 -2.13
CA PRO A 28 -17.07 3.38 -1.12
C PRO A 28 -16.41 2.06 -0.71
N GLY A 29 -16.88 1.50 0.40
CA GLY A 29 -16.44 0.20 0.88
C GLY A 29 -15.17 0.23 1.72
N VAL A 30 -15.10 -0.70 2.67
CA VAL A 30 -14.02 -0.80 3.63
C VAL A 30 -12.78 -1.45 2.99
N SER A 31 -11.61 -0.82 3.17
CA SER A 31 -10.32 -1.30 2.69
C SER A 31 -9.47 -1.89 3.83
N LYS A 32 -8.39 -2.61 3.48
CA LYS A 32 -7.40 -3.10 4.46
C LYS A 32 -6.84 -1.99 5.34
N SER A 33 -6.46 -0.85 4.76
CA SER A 33 -5.92 0.28 5.53
C SER A 33 -6.93 0.85 6.51
N GLN A 34 -8.21 0.85 6.15
CA GLN A 34 -9.28 1.26 7.08
C GLN A 34 -9.48 0.21 8.18
N LEU A 35 -9.37 -1.09 7.88
CA LEU A 35 -9.41 -2.14 8.91
C LEU A 35 -8.21 -2.08 9.86
N ASP A 36 -7.03 -1.64 9.41
CA ASP A 36 -5.90 -1.37 10.30
C ASP A 36 -6.22 -0.25 11.30
N GLN A 37 -6.86 0.82 10.84
CA GLN A 37 -7.32 1.89 11.72
C GLN A 37 -8.33 1.36 12.73
N ILE A 38 -9.29 0.52 12.31
CA ILE A 38 -10.27 -0.12 13.21
C ILE A 38 -9.59 -1.06 14.23
N ALA A 39 -8.55 -1.78 13.81
CA ALA A 39 -7.78 -2.66 14.68
C ALA A 39 -7.07 -1.89 15.79
N GLU A 40 -6.48 -0.74 15.46
CA GLU A 40 -5.96 0.20 16.45
C GLU A 40 -7.10 0.73 17.32
N SER A 41 -8.08 1.40 16.70
CA SER A 41 -9.24 1.99 17.36
C SER A 41 -10.29 2.49 16.34
N PRO A 42 -11.59 2.21 16.55
CA PRO A 42 -12.68 2.81 15.78
C PRO A 42 -12.63 4.34 15.77
N ALA A 43 -12.12 4.96 16.83
CA ALA A 43 -11.93 6.39 16.88
C ALA A 43 -10.82 6.86 15.94
N THR A 44 -9.76 6.06 15.73
CA THR A 44 -8.70 6.35 14.75
C THR A 44 -9.26 6.37 13.33
N TYR A 45 -10.18 5.47 12.98
CA TYR A 45 -10.85 5.48 11.67
C TYR A 45 -11.63 6.78 11.44
N ILE A 46 -12.42 7.22 12.44
CA ILE A 46 -13.15 8.50 12.36
C ILE A 46 -12.19 9.70 12.35
N TRP A 47 -11.13 9.67 13.15
CA TRP A 47 -10.11 10.71 13.17
C TRP A 47 -9.44 10.84 11.80
N ALA A 48 -8.98 9.73 11.20
CA ALA A 48 -8.29 9.75 9.91
C ALA A 48 -9.15 10.33 8.77
N LYS A 49 -10.47 10.18 8.86
CA LYS A 49 -11.41 10.75 7.87
C LYS A 49 -11.64 12.26 8.02
N ASN A 50 -11.59 12.77 9.26
CA ASN A 50 -12.04 14.13 9.58
C ASN A 50 -10.92 15.07 10.02
N ALA A 51 -9.75 14.53 10.37
CA ALA A 51 -8.61 15.32 10.79
C ALA A 51 -8.13 16.21 9.64
N PRO A 52 -7.75 17.46 9.93
CA PRO A 52 -7.15 18.34 8.94
C PRO A 52 -5.81 17.76 8.47
N VAL A 53 -5.52 17.91 7.18
CA VAL A 53 -4.29 17.45 6.56
C VAL A 53 -3.33 18.62 6.38
N ASP A 54 -2.07 18.40 6.75
CA ASP A 54 -0.98 19.34 6.53
C ASP A 54 -0.38 19.10 5.13
N GLU A 55 -0.90 19.82 4.13
CA GLU A 55 -0.53 19.64 2.72
C GLU A 55 0.96 19.88 2.45
N GLU A 56 1.63 20.71 3.26
CA GLU A 56 3.06 21.01 3.12
C GLU A 56 3.92 19.77 3.43
N LYS A 57 3.41 18.84 4.24
CA LYS A 57 4.13 17.62 4.66
C LYS A 57 3.83 16.40 3.80
N LEU A 58 2.89 16.48 2.87
CA LEU A 58 2.55 15.34 1.98
C LEU A 58 3.56 15.13 0.86
N LYS A 59 4.31 16.18 0.47
CA LYS A 59 5.10 16.19 -0.77
C LYS A 59 6.52 15.62 -0.66
N ALA A 60 6.84 14.90 0.41
CA ALA A 60 8.14 14.25 0.52
C ALA A 60 8.26 13.14 -0.54
N PHE A 61 9.40 13.10 -1.24
CA PHE A 61 9.69 12.01 -2.16
C PHE A 61 9.72 10.67 -1.41
N ASP A 62 8.99 9.69 -1.93
CA ASP A 62 8.97 8.32 -1.43
C ASP A 62 9.56 7.37 -2.47
N MET A 63 10.71 6.78 -2.14
CA MET A 63 11.38 5.78 -2.98
C MET A 63 10.51 4.55 -3.21
N GLY A 64 9.65 4.19 -2.25
CA GLY A 64 8.72 3.06 -2.36
C GLY A 64 7.71 3.25 -3.49
N SER A 65 7.03 4.39 -3.50
CA SER A 65 6.08 4.78 -4.54
C SER A 65 6.73 4.84 -5.93
N ALA A 66 7.95 5.34 -6.02
CA ALA A 66 8.67 5.41 -7.30
C ALA A 66 9.05 4.02 -7.83
N ILE A 67 9.54 3.10 -6.99
CA ILE A 67 9.91 1.75 -7.45
C ILE A 67 8.68 0.92 -7.80
N HIS A 68 7.58 1.07 -7.07
CA HIS A 68 6.30 0.43 -7.37
C HIS A 68 5.79 0.86 -8.76
N CYS A 69 5.69 2.18 -9.00
CA CYS A 69 5.26 2.71 -10.30
C CYS A 69 6.20 2.26 -11.43
N LEU A 70 7.52 2.31 -11.23
CA LEU A 70 8.49 1.90 -12.26
C LEU A 70 8.39 0.42 -12.62
N LEU A 71 8.02 -0.45 -11.68
CA LEU A 71 7.89 -1.89 -11.92
C LEU A 71 6.54 -2.28 -12.55
N LEU A 72 5.46 -1.60 -12.18
CA LEU A 72 4.10 -2.02 -12.50
C LEU A 72 3.42 -1.17 -13.58
N GLU A 73 3.76 0.11 -13.63
CA GLU A 73 3.20 1.10 -14.55
C GLU A 73 4.33 1.93 -15.20
N PRO A 74 5.30 1.30 -15.90
CA PRO A 74 6.47 1.99 -16.43
C PRO A 74 6.13 3.11 -17.42
N ASP A 75 5.00 3.00 -18.13
CA ASP A 75 4.51 4.03 -19.04
C ASP A 75 4.04 5.30 -18.31
N GLU A 76 3.53 5.14 -17.08
CA GLU A 76 3.05 6.22 -16.22
C GLU A 76 4.20 6.89 -15.43
N PHE A 77 5.33 6.20 -15.29
CA PHE A 77 6.46 6.69 -14.51
C PHE A 77 6.94 8.07 -14.99
N LYS A 78 7.04 8.27 -16.32
CA LYS A 78 7.43 9.56 -16.94
C LYS A 78 6.43 10.68 -16.68
N ASP A 79 5.18 10.32 -16.39
CA ASP A 79 4.08 11.27 -16.16
C ASP A 79 3.98 11.67 -14.69
N ARG A 80 4.49 10.83 -13.77
CA ARG A 80 4.48 11.08 -12.32
C ARG A 80 5.83 11.58 -11.78
N PHE A 81 6.95 11.18 -12.39
CA PHE A 81 8.29 11.44 -11.86
C PHE A 81 9.21 12.13 -12.88
N ILE A 82 10.10 12.97 -12.38
CA ILE A 82 11.19 13.60 -13.15
C ILE A 82 12.50 13.30 -12.44
N ILE A 83 13.49 12.77 -13.16
CA ILE A 83 14.85 12.61 -12.64
C ILE A 83 15.66 13.84 -13.07
N ALA A 84 16.07 14.64 -12.09
CA ALA A 84 16.86 15.82 -12.31
C ALA A 84 18.27 15.46 -12.80
N PRO A 85 18.89 16.30 -13.67
CA PRO A 85 20.29 16.14 -14.01
C PRO A 85 21.18 16.36 -12.76
N PRO A 86 22.44 15.89 -12.78
CA PRO A 86 23.37 16.16 -11.68
C PRO A 86 23.74 17.65 -11.63
N PHE A 87 23.56 18.29 -10.48
CA PHE A 87 23.94 19.67 -10.25
C PHE A 87 25.18 19.80 -9.35
N ASN A 88 26.07 20.75 -9.65
CA ASN A 88 27.20 21.06 -8.79
C ASN A 88 26.79 21.99 -7.63
N ARG A 89 26.22 21.40 -6.58
CA ARG A 89 25.75 22.09 -5.36
C ARG A 89 26.86 22.82 -4.57
N ARG A 90 28.14 22.65 -4.91
CA ARG A 90 29.27 23.37 -4.27
C ARG A 90 29.47 24.77 -4.84
N THR A 91 28.93 25.07 -6.01
CA THR A 91 29.08 26.36 -6.70
C THR A 91 27.77 27.16 -6.64
N ASN A 92 27.86 28.49 -6.61
CA ASN A 92 26.66 29.34 -6.67
C ASN A 92 25.92 29.16 -8.00
N ALA A 93 26.65 28.93 -9.11
CA ALA A 93 26.06 28.64 -10.42
C ALA A 93 25.23 27.34 -10.39
N GLY A 94 25.80 26.23 -9.92
CA GLY A 94 25.07 24.96 -9.85
C GLY A 94 23.87 24.98 -8.90
N LYS A 95 23.90 25.78 -7.83
CA LYS A 95 22.71 26.01 -6.98
C LYS A 95 21.63 26.82 -7.70
N ALA A 96 22.02 27.79 -8.53
CA ALA A 96 21.09 28.57 -9.33
C ALA A 96 20.44 27.73 -10.43
N GLU A 97 21.23 26.88 -11.11
CA GLU A 97 20.75 25.91 -12.11
C GLU A 97 19.74 24.91 -11.50
N GLU A 98 20.04 24.38 -10.30
CA GLU A 98 19.12 23.49 -9.58
C GLU A 98 17.81 24.21 -9.22
N ALA A 99 17.89 25.44 -8.72
CA ALA A 99 16.71 26.23 -8.37
C ALA A 99 15.85 26.58 -9.61
N GLU A 100 16.48 26.92 -10.74
CA GLU A 100 15.81 27.19 -12.01
C GLU A 100 15.12 25.92 -12.54
N PHE A 101 15.80 24.77 -12.47
CA PHE A 101 15.21 23.49 -12.86
C PHE A 101 13.99 23.14 -11.99
N LEU A 102 14.11 23.24 -10.66
CA LEU A 102 13.00 22.97 -9.75
C LEU A 102 11.83 23.94 -9.99
N ALA A 103 12.09 25.21 -10.25
CA ALA A 103 11.07 26.19 -10.61
C ALA A 103 10.37 25.82 -11.92
N SER A 104 11.12 25.37 -12.94
CA SER A 104 10.54 24.92 -14.22
C SER A 104 9.69 23.65 -14.07
N CYS A 105 9.96 22.82 -13.06
CA CYS A 105 9.19 21.61 -12.78
C CYS A 105 7.96 21.86 -11.90
N ALA A 106 7.92 22.97 -11.16
CA ALA A 106 6.87 23.22 -10.16
C ALA A 106 5.45 23.24 -10.76
N GLU A 107 5.31 23.70 -12.01
CA GLU A 107 4.02 23.76 -12.72
C GLU A 107 3.61 22.40 -13.35
N LEU A 108 4.52 21.42 -13.41
CA LEU A 108 4.25 20.12 -14.04
C LEU A 108 3.48 19.16 -13.13
N GLY A 109 3.41 19.44 -11.82
CA GLY A 109 2.73 18.56 -10.85
C GLY A 109 3.41 17.20 -10.64
N LYS A 110 4.66 17.03 -11.11
CA LYS A 110 5.43 15.78 -11.02
C LYS A 110 6.36 15.80 -9.81
N THR A 111 6.65 14.62 -9.26
CA THR A 111 7.66 14.47 -8.20
C THR A 111 9.05 14.52 -8.81
N VAL A 112 9.85 15.49 -8.40
CA VAL A 112 11.25 15.62 -8.84
C VAL A 112 12.14 14.80 -7.91
N MET A 113 12.93 13.91 -8.50
CA MET A 113 13.97 13.12 -7.87
C MET A 113 15.34 13.68 -8.27
N ASP A 114 16.33 13.63 -7.39
CA ASP A 114 17.69 13.96 -7.77
C ASP A 114 18.38 12.84 -8.57
N ALA A 115 19.55 13.14 -9.13
CA ALA A 115 20.29 12.20 -9.96
C ALA A 115 20.75 10.95 -9.20
N GLU A 116 21.03 11.04 -7.90
CA GLU A 116 21.42 9.90 -7.08
C GLU A 116 20.22 9.01 -6.77
N GLU A 117 19.09 9.61 -6.43
CA GLU A 117 17.81 8.92 -6.22
C GLU A 117 17.39 8.18 -7.49
N GLY A 118 17.46 8.83 -8.66
CA GLY A 118 17.19 8.18 -9.95
C GLY A 118 18.13 7.02 -10.24
N ARG A 119 19.44 7.18 -9.98
CA ARG A 119 20.42 6.08 -10.13
C ARG A 119 20.08 4.90 -9.23
N LYS A 120 19.77 5.17 -7.96
CA LYS A 120 19.36 4.16 -6.97
C LYS A 120 18.09 3.43 -7.41
N LEU A 121 17.10 4.16 -7.88
CA LEU A 121 15.83 3.61 -8.36
C LEU A 121 16.04 2.59 -9.50
N TYR A 122 16.83 2.94 -10.51
CA TYR A 122 17.14 2.02 -11.61
C TYR A 122 17.91 0.78 -11.14
N LEU A 123 18.86 0.93 -10.21
CA LEU A 123 19.58 -0.23 -9.64
C LEU A 123 18.65 -1.15 -8.84
N MET A 124 17.67 -0.60 -8.14
CA MET A 124 16.63 -1.38 -7.45
C MET A 124 15.77 -2.15 -8.46
N ARG A 125 15.28 -1.48 -9.51
CA ARG A 125 14.54 -2.11 -10.62
C ARG A 125 15.35 -3.25 -11.23
N ASP A 126 16.62 -3.02 -11.53
CA ASP A 126 17.50 -4.02 -12.13
C ASP A 126 17.76 -5.20 -11.21
N SER A 127 17.84 -4.95 -9.90
CA SER A 127 17.94 -6.03 -8.92
C SER A 127 16.68 -6.89 -8.89
N VAL A 128 15.49 -6.27 -9.03
CA VAL A 128 14.21 -6.98 -9.15
C VAL A 128 14.17 -7.81 -10.43
N MET A 129 14.50 -7.22 -11.58
CA MET A 129 14.48 -7.92 -12.87
C MET A 129 15.58 -8.99 -12.99
N ALA A 130 16.62 -8.94 -12.16
CA ALA A 130 17.63 -10.00 -12.08
C ALA A 130 17.18 -11.20 -11.24
N HIS A 131 16.17 -11.06 -10.38
CA HIS A 131 15.64 -12.17 -9.59
C HIS A 131 14.69 -13.02 -10.45
N PRO A 132 14.92 -14.34 -10.60
CA PRO A 132 14.17 -15.17 -11.56
C PRO A 132 12.67 -15.17 -11.29
N ASP A 133 12.25 -15.38 -10.05
CA ASP A 133 10.81 -15.42 -9.70
C ASP A 133 10.13 -14.06 -9.89
N ALA A 134 10.79 -12.97 -9.47
CA ALA A 134 10.24 -11.61 -9.60
C ALA A 134 10.06 -11.22 -11.06
N ARG A 135 11.09 -11.49 -11.88
CA ARG A 135 11.05 -11.28 -13.32
C ARG A 135 9.90 -12.07 -13.95
N TRP A 136 9.80 -13.36 -13.64
CA TRP A 136 8.74 -14.21 -14.18
C TRP A 136 7.35 -13.64 -13.87
N LEU A 137 7.11 -13.24 -12.61
CA LEU A 137 5.86 -12.62 -12.15
C LEU A 137 5.53 -11.31 -12.88
N LEU A 138 6.52 -10.44 -13.07
CA LEU A 138 6.33 -9.12 -13.71
C LEU A 138 6.16 -9.21 -15.22
N GLU A 139 6.80 -10.18 -15.89
CA GLU A 139 6.69 -10.41 -17.34
C GLU A 139 5.41 -11.16 -17.73
N GLN A 140 4.71 -11.81 -16.80
CA GLN A 140 3.42 -12.46 -17.09
C GLN A 140 2.35 -11.44 -17.47
N GLU A 141 1.44 -11.84 -18.37
CA GLU A 141 0.22 -11.11 -18.64
C GLU A 141 -0.62 -10.97 -17.37
N GLY A 142 -1.05 -9.76 -17.09
CA GLY A 142 -1.77 -9.42 -15.88
C GLY A 142 -2.22 -7.96 -15.90
N HIS A 143 -2.93 -7.57 -14.84
CA HIS A 143 -3.41 -6.21 -14.68
C HIS A 143 -2.85 -5.63 -13.38
N SER A 144 -2.30 -4.41 -13.48
CA SER A 144 -1.87 -3.63 -12.32
C SER A 144 -2.96 -2.68 -11.87
N GLU A 145 -3.02 -2.39 -10.57
CA GLU A 145 -3.96 -1.46 -9.94
C GLU A 145 -5.46 -1.77 -10.20
N ALA A 146 -5.78 -3.02 -10.58
CA ALA A 146 -7.16 -3.45 -10.76
C ALA A 146 -7.86 -3.56 -9.39
N SER A 147 -9.04 -2.95 -9.28
CA SER A 147 -9.78 -2.91 -8.02
C SER A 147 -10.85 -3.98 -7.98
N PHE A 148 -11.06 -4.58 -6.81
CA PHE A 148 -12.07 -5.62 -6.61
C PHE A 148 -13.00 -5.21 -5.48
N TYR A 149 -14.29 -5.33 -5.74
CA TYR A 149 -15.36 -4.95 -4.82
C TYR A 149 -16.30 -6.13 -4.62
N TRP A 150 -16.64 -6.41 -3.37
CA TRP A 150 -17.59 -7.46 -3.03
C TRP A 150 -18.39 -7.09 -1.77
N ILE A 151 -19.57 -7.68 -1.64
CA ILE A 151 -20.33 -7.62 -0.39
C ILE A 151 -19.89 -8.80 0.46
N ASP A 152 -19.41 -8.52 1.67
CA ASP A 152 -19.10 -9.59 2.63
C ASP A 152 -20.40 -10.30 3.04
N PRO A 153 -20.50 -11.63 2.93
CA PRO A 153 -21.75 -12.32 3.20
C PRO A 153 -22.14 -12.32 4.68
N GLN A 154 -21.19 -12.15 5.62
CA GLN A 154 -21.48 -12.19 7.05
C GLN A 154 -21.94 -10.84 7.57
N THR A 155 -21.25 -9.76 7.20
CA THR A 155 -21.52 -8.41 7.71
C THR A 155 -22.37 -7.57 6.74
N GLN A 156 -22.53 -8.00 5.49
CA GLN A 156 -23.14 -7.23 4.41
C GLN A 156 -22.43 -5.90 4.11
N GLU A 157 -21.19 -5.75 4.59
CA GLU A 157 -20.37 -4.58 4.27
C GLU A 157 -19.82 -4.69 2.84
N LEU A 158 -19.84 -3.58 2.13
CA LEU A 158 -19.07 -3.45 0.90
C LEU A 158 -17.58 -3.40 1.27
N CYS A 159 -16.81 -4.34 0.73
CA CYS A 159 -15.37 -4.42 0.91
C CYS A 159 -14.66 -4.12 -0.41
N ARG A 160 -13.43 -3.63 -0.32
CA ARG A 160 -12.59 -3.38 -1.50
C ARG A 160 -11.11 -3.68 -1.28
N ILE A 161 -10.48 -4.13 -2.35
CA ILE A 161 -9.04 -4.34 -2.44
C ILE A 161 -8.53 -3.82 -3.79
N ARG A 162 -7.22 -3.57 -3.85
CA ARG A 162 -6.50 -3.27 -5.07
C ARG A 162 -5.13 -3.92 -4.97
N PRO A 163 -4.96 -5.17 -5.44
CA PRO A 163 -3.63 -5.74 -5.58
C PRO A 163 -2.81 -4.88 -6.55
N ASP A 164 -1.52 -4.76 -6.25
CA ASP A 164 -0.56 -4.05 -7.11
C ASP A 164 -0.53 -4.68 -8.51
N ARG A 165 -0.64 -6.00 -8.58
CA ARG A 165 -0.85 -6.76 -9.83
C ARG A 165 -1.55 -8.07 -9.58
N HIS A 166 -2.40 -8.51 -10.50
CA HIS A 166 -2.84 -9.90 -10.59
C HIS A 166 -2.59 -10.45 -11.99
N LEU A 167 -2.28 -11.74 -12.09
CA LEU A 167 -2.01 -12.40 -13.36
C LEU A 167 -3.30 -12.84 -14.05
N SER A 168 -3.32 -12.81 -15.38
CA SER A 168 -4.52 -13.17 -16.15
C SER A 168 -4.72 -14.69 -16.26
N ASN A 169 -3.60 -15.43 -16.36
CA ASN A 169 -3.60 -16.87 -16.64
C ASN A 169 -3.22 -17.73 -15.43
N HIS A 170 -2.99 -17.10 -14.28
CA HIS A 170 -2.67 -17.76 -13.02
C HIS A 170 -3.41 -17.05 -11.89
N PRO A 171 -3.99 -17.77 -10.91
CA PRO A 171 -4.60 -17.16 -9.73
C PRO A 171 -3.49 -16.70 -8.79
N ILE A 172 -2.76 -15.66 -9.17
CA ILE A 172 -1.65 -15.10 -8.41
C ILE A 172 -1.86 -13.59 -8.30
N MET A 173 -1.80 -13.08 -7.08
CA MET A 173 -1.70 -11.66 -6.79
C MET A 173 -0.30 -11.34 -6.30
N ILE A 174 0.19 -10.18 -6.70
CA ILE A 174 1.51 -9.67 -6.36
C ILE A 174 1.30 -8.36 -5.62
N ASP A 175 2.08 -8.17 -4.57
CA ASP A 175 2.18 -6.91 -3.84
C ASP A 175 3.68 -6.56 -3.66
N VAL A 176 4.06 -5.39 -4.15
CA VAL A 176 5.42 -4.89 -4.17
C VAL A 176 5.67 -4.09 -2.89
N LYS A 177 6.65 -4.54 -2.10
CA LYS A 177 7.08 -3.85 -0.89
C LYS A 177 8.49 -3.31 -1.04
N SER A 178 8.70 -2.05 -0.70
CA SER A 178 10.04 -1.55 -0.41
C SER A 178 10.36 -1.75 1.07
N VAL A 179 11.57 -2.20 1.39
CA VAL A 179 12.00 -2.44 2.78
C VAL A 179 13.35 -1.76 3.06
N ASP A 180 13.48 -1.13 4.22
CA ASP A 180 14.73 -0.49 4.64
C ASP A 180 15.87 -1.52 4.76
N ASP A 181 15.58 -2.67 5.36
CA ASP A 181 16.49 -3.79 5.56
C ASP A 181 15.74 -5.09 5.31
N MET A 182 16.26 -5.91 4.39
CA MET A 182 15.66 -7.20 4.05
C MET A 182 15.61 -8.18 5.24
N GLY A 183 16.49 -8.02 6.24
CA GLY A 183 16.43 -8.80 7.48
C GLY A 183 15.25 -8.47 8.40
N ARG A 184 14.51 -7.39 8.13
CA ARG A 184 13.32 -6.96 8.89
C ARG A 184 12.01 -7.36 8.22
N PHE A 185 12.05 -8.00 7.06
CA PHE A 185 10.85 -8.23 6.27
C PHE A 185 9.80 -9.05 7.02
N GLU A 186 10.19 -10.10 7.74
CA GLU A 186 9.28 -10.91 8.56
C GLU A 186 8.66 -10.09 9.69
N ARG A 187 9.42 -9.20 10.32
CA ARG A 187 8.91 -8.26 11.32
C ARG A 187 7.91 -7.29 10.69
N HIS A 188 8.17 -6.81 9.47
CA HIS A 188 7.24 -5.94 8.75
C HIS A 188 5.92 -6.63 8.43
N VAL A 189 5.94 -7.93 8.13
CA VAL A 189 4.71 -8.73 7.95
C VAL A 189 3.82 -8.68 9.19
N GLU A 190 4.41 -8.75 10.40
CA GLU A 190 3.69 -8.58 11.67
C GLU A 190 3.26 -7.12 11.89
N ASP A 191 4.24 -6.22 11.95
CA ASP A 191 4.07 -4.83 12.40
C ASP A 191 3.13 -4.04 11.46
N PHE A 192 3.17 -4.31 10.15
CA PHE A 192 2.29 -3.68 9.15
C PHE A 192 1.13 -4.57 8.71
N ARG A 193 0.93 -5.71 9.39
CA ARG A 193 -0.22 -6.59 9.19
C ARG A 193 -0.39 -7.05 7.74
N TYR A 194 0.71 -7.43 7.09
CA TYR A 194 0.66 -7.92 5.70
C TYR A 194 -0.07 -9.26 5.59
N HIS A 195 -0.09 -10.06 6.66
CA HIS A 195 -0.90 -11.27 6.76
C HIS A 195 -2.41 -10.98 6.71
N VAL A 196 -2.86 -9.87 7.29
CA VAL A 196 -4.26 -9.40 7.15
C VAL A 196 -4.52 -8.90 5.72
N GLN A 197 -3.50 -8.31 5.08
CA GLN A 197 -3.58 -7.94 3.66
C GLN A 197 -3.81 -9.16 2.77
N ASP A 198 -2.97 -10.18 2.90
CA ASP A 198 -3.11 -11.44 2.17
C ASP A 198 -4.52 -12.00 2.37
N ALA A 199 -4.96 -12.19 3.62
CA ALA A 199 -6.27 -12.77 3.89
C ALA A 199 -7.44 -11.99 3.26
N MET A 200 -7.46 -10.66 3.41
CA MET A 200 -8.52 -9.83 2.82
C MET A 200 -8.45 -9.82 1.29
N TYR A 201 -7.25 -9.78 0.72
CA TYR A 201 -7.05 -9.71 -0.73
C TYR A 201 -7.41 -11.04 -1.39
N SER A 202 -6.94 -12.15 -0.80
CA SER A 202 -7.24 -13.50 -1.25
C SER A 202 -8.74 -13.77 -1.22
N GLU A 203 -9.45 -13.37 -0.15
CA GLU A 203 -10.91 -13.50 -0.13
C GLU A 203 -11.59 -12.59 -1.17
N GLY A 204 -11.21 -11.31 -1.28
CA GLY A 204 -11.81 -10.41 -2.25
C GLY A 204 -11.64 -10.89 -3.69
N PHE A 205 -10.47 -11.43 -4.02
CA PHE A 205 -10.21 -12.06 -5.32
C PHE A 205 -11.08 -13.31 -5.51
N HIS A 206 -11.12 -14.21 -4.54
CA HIS A 206 -11.96 -15.42 -4.61
C HIS A 206 -13.44 -15.09 -4.81
N ARG A 207 -13.97 -14.08 -4.08
CA ARG A 207 -15.36 -13.65 -4.19
C ARG A 207 -15.74 -13.12 -5.57
N VAL A 208 -14.79 -12.52 -6.27
CA VAL A 208 -15.01 -11.88 -7.57
C VAL A 208 -14.66 -12.79 -8.74
N MET A 209 -13.58 -13.57 -8.63
CA MET A 209 -13.02 -14.40 -9.70
C MET A 209 -13.43 -15.88 -9.57
N GLY A 210 -13.82 -16.34 -8.38
CA GLY A 210 -14.18 -17.74 -8.11
C GLY A 210 -12.99 -18.68 -7.91
N GLU A 211 -11.76 -18.15 -7.81
CA GLU A 211 -10.52 -18.90 -7.68
C GLU A 211 -9.78 -18.51 -6.41
N GLU A 212 -9.14 -19.47 -5.74
CA GLU A 212 -8.26 -19.20 -4.60
C GLU A 212 -6.88 -18.75 -5.11
N PRO A 213 -6.43 -17.53 -4.80
CA PRO A 213 -5.15 -17.04 -5.28
C PRO A 213 -3.99 -17.42 -4.36
N GLU A 214 -2.79 -17.49 -4.94
CA GLU A 214 -1.55 -17.34 -4.18
C GLU A 214 -1.20 -15.85 -4.08
N PHE A 215 -1.06 -15.34 -2.86
CA PHE A 215 -0.66 -13.95 -2.62
C PHE A 215 0.84 -13.89 -2.38
N VAL A 216 1.55 -13.16 -3.25
CA VAL A 216 3.01 -13.12 -3.24
C VAL A 216 3.50 -11.72 -2.96
N PHE A 217 4.31 -11.58 -1.92
CA PHE A 217 5.05 -10.35 -1.67
C PHE A 217 6.35 -10.35 -2.48
N LEU A 218 6.53 -9.31 -3.29
CA LEU A 218 7.78 -8.98 -3.97
C LEU A 218 8.44 -7.83 -3.19
N ALA A 219 9.36 -8.19 -2.30
CA ALA A 219 10.09 -7.22 -1.49
C ALA A 219 11.42 -6.84 -2.15
N VAL A 220 11.70 -5.54 -2.26
CA VAL A 220 13.01 -4.99 -2.67
C VAL A 220 13.55 -4.06 -1.59
N SER A 221 14.82 -4.24 -1.23
CA SER A 221 15.44 -3.38 -0.23
C SER A 221 15.82 -2.02 -0.81
N THR A 222 15.62 -0.96 -0.03
CA THR A 222 16.15 0.38 -0.31
C THR A 222 17.58 0.56 0.19
N SER A 223 18.14 -0.44 0.90
CA SER A 223 19.53 -0.45 1.35
C SER A 223 20.36 -1.46 0.57
N VAL A 224 21.64 -1.12 0.37
CA VAL A 224 22.59 -1.97 -0.35
C VAL A 224 23.14 -3.05 0.58
N ASN A 225 23.22 -4.29 0.09
CA ASN A 225 23.97 -5.38 0.70
C ASN A 225 24.90 -6.00 -0.36
N CYS A 226 26.20 -6.09 -0.07
CA CYS A 226 27.22 -6.61 -0.98
C CYS A 226 27.15 -6.01 -2.41
N GLY A 227 26.91 -4.70 -2.51
CA GLY A 227 26.86 -3.96 -3.77
C GLY A 227 25.58 -4.14 -4.59
N ARG A 228 24.55 -4.78 -4.06
CA ARG A 228 23.25 -4.99 -4.72
C ARG A 228 22.11 -4.58 -3.80
N TYR A 229 20.91 -4.41 -4.35
CA TYR A 229 19.69 -4.23 -3.57
C TYR A 229 19.00 -5.59 -3.42
N PRO A 230 18.98 -6.21 -2.23
CA PRO A 230 18.35 -7.52 -2.04
C PRO A 230 16.88 -7.55 -2.47
N VAL A 231 16.47 -8.67 -3.04
CA VAL A 231 15.09 -8.94 -3.45
C VAL A 231 14.65 -10.26 -2.85
N ARG A 232 13.41 -10.33 -2.36
CA ARG A 232 12.76 -11.57 -1.93
C ARG A 232 11.37 -11.65 -2.53
N VAL A 233 11.04 -12.83 -3.04
CA VAL A 233 9.70 -13.17 -3.55
C VAL A 233 9.17 -14.31 -2.70
N ARG A 234 8.12 -14.05 -1.90
CA ARG A 234 7.60 -15.02 -0.94
C ARG A 234 6.08 -14.92 -0.78
N PRO A 235 5.34 -16.03 -0.90
CA PRO A 235 4.04 -16.15 -0.27
C PRO A 235 4.19 -16.30 1.25
N LEU A 236 3.10 -16.10 1.97
CA LEU A 236 3.03 -16.41 3.41
C LEU A 236 2.69 -17.89 3.63
N THR A 237 3.14 -18.43 4.77
CA THR A 237 2.77 -19.79 5.19
C THR A 237 1.35 -19.83 5.74
N ASP A 238 0.77 -21.02 5.85
CA ASP A 238 -0.60 -21.22 6.34
C ASP A 238 -0.84 -20.60 7.73
N ASP A 239 0.12 -20.75 8.66
CA ASP A 239 0.04 -20.13 10.00
C ASP A 239 -0.19 -18.60 9.95
N TRP A 240 0.48 -17.90 9.03
CA TRP A 240 0.29 -16.46 8.83
C TRP A 240 -1.05 -16.17 8.17
N LYS A 241 -1.45 -16.97 7.18
CA LYS A 241 -2.71 -16.80 6.46
C LYS A 241 -3.91 -17.00 7.40
N ASP A 242 -3.87 -18.01 8.26
CA ASP A 242 -4.90 -18.29 9.26
C ASP A 242 -4.99 -17.15 10.30
N ALA A 243 -3.87 -16.71 10.85
CA ALA A 243 -3.84 -15.56 11.76
C ALA A 243 -4.37 -14.27 11.08
N GLY A 244 -3.99 -14.04 9.83
CA GLY A 244 -4.48 -12.92 9.01
C GLY A 244 -5.98 -12.96 8.81
N LYS A 245 -6.53 -14.14 8.54
CA LYS A 245 -7.97 -14.35 8.37
C LYS A 245 -8.75 -14.08 9.64
N ASP A 246 -8.28 -14.58 10.80
CA ASP A 246 -8.93 -14.33 12.08
C ASP A 246 -8.97 -12.84 12.42
N LEU A 247 -7.86 -12.14 12.20
CA LEU A 247 -7.75 -10.70 12.43
C LEU A 247 -8.61 -9.88 11.46
N PHE A 248 -8.59 -10.23 10.16
CA PHE A 248 -9.45 -9.61 9.15
C PHE A 248 -10.93 -9.73 9.53
N ARG A 249 -11.38 -10.93 9.91
CA ARG A 249 -12.76 -11.22 10.29
C ARG A 249 -13.18 -10.42 11.53
N ARG A 250 -12.32 -10.42 12.57
CA ARG A 250 -12.52 -9.63 13.79
C ARG A 250 -12.69 -8.15 13.48
N ASP A 251 -11.80 -7.57 12.66
CA ASP A 251 -11.81 -6.14 12.39
C ASP A 251 -12.99 -5.73 11.52
N LEU A 252 -13.38 -6.56 10.55
CA LEU A 252 -14.55 -6.32 9.71
C LEU A 252 -15.86 -6.38 10.52
N HIS A 253 -15.98 -7.34 11.44
CA HIS A 253 -17.12 -7.42 12.36
C HIS A 253 -17.15 -6.21 13.30
N ARG A 254 -16.00 -5.81 13.85
CA ARG A 254 -15.90 -4.59 14.68
C ARG A 254 -16.31 -3.34 13.90
N PHE A 255 -15.87 -3.20 12.66
CA PHE A 255 -16.28 -2.11 11.77
C PHE A 255 -17.81 -2.11 11.56
N HIS A 256 -18.39 -3.28 11.27
CA HIS A 256 -19.83 -3.44 11.10
C HIS A 256 -20.61 -3.00 12.33
N ASP A 257 -20.24 -3.51 13.51
CA ASP A 257 -20.90 -3.18 14.78
C ASP A 257 -20.85 -1.68 15.07
N CYS A 258 -19.68 -1.05 14.88
CA CYS A 258 -19.53 0.39 15.03
C CYS A 258 -20.42 1.16 14.05
N ARG A 259 -20.50 0.72 12.79
CA ARG A 259 -21.32 1.37 11.76
C ARG A 259 -22.81 1.26 12.05
N VAL A 260 -23.29 0.07 12.44
CA VAL A 260 -24.71 -0.18 12.72
C VAL A 260 -25.17 0.59 13.96
N ASN A 261 -24.35 0.62 15.01
CA ASN A 261 -24.69 1.29 16.27
C ASN A 261 -24.34 2.78 16.26
N ASN A 262 -23.63 3.25 15.22
CA ASN A 262 -23.03 4.58 15.16
C ASN A 262 -22.18 4.90 16.41
N ASP A 263 -21.44 3.91 16.90
CA ASP A 263 -20.54 4.05 18.05
C ASP A 263 -19.10 3.75 17.62
N TRP A 264 -18.31 4.82 17.57
CA TRP A 264 -16.91 4.80 17.15
C TRP A 264 -15.97 5.18 18.29
N HIS A 265 -16.49 5.31 19.52
CA HIS A 265 -15.68 5.72 20.65
C HIS A 265 -14.77 4.56 21.09
N ASP A 266 -13.53 4.89 21.46
CA ASP A 266 -12.59 3.91 22.01
C ASP A 266 -11.80 4.52 23.18
N PHE A 267 -12.51 4.84 24.26
CA PHE A 267 -11.90 5.41 25.46
C PHE A 267 -11.22 4.32 26.31
N LYS A 268 -10.04 3.87 25.84
CA LYS A 268 -9.22 2.86 26.53
C LYS A 268 -8.21 3.53 27.48
N PRO A 269 -8.14 3.11 28.75
CA PRO A 269 -7.10 3.57 29.66
C PRO A 269 -5.71 3.12 29.18
N LEU A 270 -4.74 4.05 29.16
CA LEU A 270 -3.34 3.75 28.89
C LEU A 270 -2.79 2.80 29.98
N GLN A 271 -2.36 1.61 29.55
CA GLN A 271 -1.77 0.61 30.44
C GLN A 271 -0.27 0.83 30.56
N ARG A 272 0.25 0.67 31.78
CA ARG A 272 1.69 0.77 32.03
C ARG A 272 2.40 -0.38 31.30
N PRO A 273 3.39 -0.11 30.42
CA PRO A 273 4.03 -1.15 29.62
C PRO A 273 4.89 -2.08 30.47
N ALA A 274 5.07 -3.32 30.01
CA ALA A 274 5.77 -4.38 30.75
C ALA A 274 7.22 -4.02 31.15
N TRP A 275 7.93 -3.25 30.32
CA TRP A 275 9.28 -2.79 30.65
C TRP A 275 9.31 -1.78 31.80
N ALA A 276 8.21 -1.02 32.00
CA ALA A 276 8.08 -0.04 33.07
C ALA A 276 7.62 -0.67 34.39
N THR A 277 6.92 -1.80 34.36
CA THR A 277 6.52 -2.56 35.56
C THR A 277 7.68 -3.39 36.12
N ARG A 278 8.57 -3.92 35.27
CA ARG A 278 9.73 -4.73 35.69
C ARG A 278 10.83 -3.98 36.47
N LYS A 279 10.91 -2.64 36.37
CA LYS A 279 11.89 -1.84 37.15
C LYS A 279 11.51 -1.65 38.63
N ALA A 280 10.32 -2.07 39.03
CA ALA A 280 9.80 -1.90 40.39
C ALA A 280 9.80 -3.19 41.22
N ALA A 281 10.42 -4.27 40.73
CA ALA A 281 10.53 -5.56 41.40
C ALA A 281 11.97 -5.87 41.76
#